data_AF-A0AAW0K9V1-F1
#
_entry.id   AF-A0AAW0K9V1-F1
#
_cell.length_a   1.000
_cell.length_b   1.000
_cell.length_c   1.000
_cell.angle_alpha   90.00
_cell.angle_beta   90.00
_cell.angle_gamma   90.00
#
_symmetry.space_group_name_H-M   'P 1'
#
loop_
_entity.id
_entity.type
_entity.pdbx_description
1 polymer ?
#
loop_
_entity_poly.entity_id
_entity_poly.type
_entity_poly.pdbx_seq_one_letter_code
_entity_poly.pdbx_strand_id
1 'polypeptide(L)'
;GKSDLVFKEKVEYDDENRSATLIGIDGDVMQEYKSFKGTYQGKSDLVFKEKVEYDDENRSATLIGIDGDVMQEYKSFKGTYQVVPKGTGSLAKLTIEYEKLSDDVPAPDKYITLMVNVTKGIDELIAKAK
;
A
#
# COMPACT_ATOMS: atom_id res chain seq x y z
N GLY A 1 20.79 -10.11 -37.40
CA GLY A 1 21.72 -9.16 -36.78
C GLY A 1 20.93 -8.24 -35.90
N LYS A 2 21.44 -7.97 -34.68
CA LYS A 2 20.92 -7.09 -33.63
C LYS A 2 19.73 -6.17 -33.94
N SER A 3 18.79 -6.12 -33.01
CA SER A 3 18.21 -4.84 -32.56
C SER A 3 18.11 -4.89 -31.05
N ASP A 4 19.04 -4.22 -30.38
CA ASP A 4 18.94 -3.90 -28.95
C ASP A 4 17.74 -2.94 -28.81
N LEU A 5 16.62 -3.42 -28.26
CA LEU A 5 15.50 -2.56 -27.90
C LEU A 5 15.89 -1.77 -26.66
N VAL A 6 16.26 -0.50 -26.87
CA VAL A 6 16.43 0.46 -25.78
C VAL A 6 15.04 1.01 -25.46
N PHE A 7 14.42 0.48 -24.41
CA PHE A 7 13.18 1.04 -23.87
C PHE A 7 13.50 2.39 -23.21
N LYS A 8 12.94 3.47 -23.76
CA LYS A 8 12.98 4.79 -23.12
C LYS A 8 11.76 4.90 -22.22
N GLU A 9 11.91 4.46 -20.98
CA GLU A 9 10.89 4.64 -19.94
C GLU A 9 10.72 6.14 -19.62
N LYS A 10 9.48 6.60 -19.47
CA LYS A 10 9.16 7.93 -18.95
C LYS A 10 8.42 7.77 -17.63
N VAL A 11 9.06 8.21 -16.55
CA VAL A 11 8.45 8.32 -15.22
C VAL A 11 7.90 9.74 -15.10
N GLU A 12 6.60 9.88 -14.84
CA GLU A 12 6.03 11.16 -14.47
C GLU A 12 5.84 11.19 -12.96
N TYR A 13 6.50 12.13 -12.30
CA TYR A 13 6.42 12.35 -10.86
C TYR A 13 5.53 13.56 -10.60
N ASP A 14 4.51 13.38 -9.78
CA ASP A 14 3.66 14.44 -9.25
C ASP A 14 4.18 14.82 -7.86
N ASP A 15 4.88 15.95 -7.78
CA ASP A 15 5.44 16.48 -6.52
C ASP A 15 4.36 16.87 -5.50
N GLU A 16 3.18 17.31 -5.96
CA GLU A 16 2.10 17.77 -5.08
C GLU A 16 1.41 16.59 -4.39
N ASN A 17 1.15 15.52 -5.14
CA ASN A 17 0.50 14.32 -4.62
C ASN A 17 1.49 13.22 -4.20
N ARG A 18 2.79 13.45 -4.41
CA ARG A 18 3.89 12.49 -4.19
C ARG A 18 3.62 11.13 -4.86
N SER A 19 2.99 11.14 -6.02
CA SER A 19 2.68 9.95 -6.81
C SER A 19 3.61 9.86 -8.02
N ALA A 20 3.88 8.64 -8.47
CA ALA A 20 4.67 8.40 -9.67
C ALA A 20 3.87 7.51 -10.62
N THR A 21 3.63 7.98 -11.83
CA THR A 21 2.92 7.25 -12.88
C THR A 21 3.93 6.72 -13.89
N LEU A 22 3.95 5.40 -14.09
CA LEU A 22 4.68 4.78 -15.19
C LEU A 22 3.76 4.66 -16.40
N ILE A 23 4.11 5.29 -17.51
CA ILE A 23 3.32 5.22 -18.75
C ILE A 23 3.97 4.20 -19.70
N GLY A 24 3.40 3.00 -19.78
CA GLY A 24 3.74 2.01 -20.80
C GLY A 24 3.01 2.30 -22.11
N ILE A 25 3.74 2.60 -23.19
CA ILE A 25 3.16 2.82 -24.51
C ILE A 25 2.89 1.45 -25.17
N ASP A 26 1.96 0.66 -24.64
CA ASP A 26 1.42 -0.52 -25.36
C ASP A 26 0.03 -0.97 -24.84
N GLY A 27 -0.73 -0.07 -24.21
CA GLY A 27 -2.16 -0.28 -23.98
C GLY A 27 -2.56 -1.24 -22.85
N ASP A 28 -1.59 -1.89 -22.19
CA ASP A 28 -1.83 -2.54 -20.90
C ASP A 28 -1.72 -1.53 -19.76
N VAL A 29 -2.76 -1.47 -18.92
CA VAL A 29 -2.70 -0.75 -17.64
C VAL A 29 -1.68 -1.45 -16.75
N MET A 30 -0.45 -0.96 -16.74
CA MET A 30 0.54 -1.34 -15.74
C MET A 30 0.11 -0.77 -14.39
N GLN A 31 0.12 -1.63 -13.39
CA GLN A 31 -0.46 -1.44 -12.07
C GLN A 31 0.03 -0.13 -11.41
N GLU A 32 -0.91 0.62 -10.81
CA GLU A 32 -0.61 1.87 -10.13
C GLU A 32 0.27 1.61 -8.89
N TYR A 33 1.42 2.28 -8.83
CA TYR A 33 2.33 2.21 -7.70
C TYR A 33 2.21 3.49 -6.88
N LYS A 34 1.89 3.34 -5.60
CA LYS A 34 1.76 4.47 -4.68
C LYS A 34 2.91 4.41 -3.67
N SER A 35 3.46 5.57 -3.32
CA SER A 35 4.37 5.69 -2.19
C SER A 35 3.66 6.40 -1.06
N PHE A 36 3.49 5.72 0.06
CA PHE A 36 3.02 6.33 1.29
C PHE A 36 4.21 6.89 2.07
N LYS A 37 4.15 8.20 2.37
CA LYS A 37 5.01 8.86 3.36
C LYS A 37 4.16 9.29 4.54
N GLY A 38 4.42 8.71 5.71
CA GLY A 38 3.67 9.01 6.93
C GLY A 38 4.58 9.18 8.14
N THR A 39 4.05 9.86 9.15
CA THR A 39 4.69 9.92 10.47
C THR A 39 4.12 8.81 11.36
N TYR A 40 4.98 7.93 11.88
CA TYR A 40 4.60 6.91 12.86
C TYR A 40 5.53 6.95 14.07
N GLN A 41 4.97 7.07 15.28
CA GLN A 41 5.73 7.18 16.54
C GLN A 41 6.82 8.27 16.53
N GLY A 42 6.58 9.41 15.88
CA GLY A 42 7.54 10.52 15.81
C GLY A 42 8.68 10.35 14.80
N LYS A 43 8.77 9.20 14.10
CA LYS A 43 9.57 9.09 12.87
C LYS A 43 8.78 9.70 11.72
N SER A 44 9.25 10.82 11.19
CA SER A 44 8.62 11.61 10.13
C SER A 44 8.68 11.00 8.73
N ASP A 45 9.41 9.90 8.55
CA ASP A 45 9.88 9.46 7.23
C ASP A 45 9.64 7.97 6.96
N LEU A 46 8.56 7.37 7.48
CA LEU A 46 8.23 6.00 7.05
C LEU A 46 7.81 6.05 5.57
N VAL A 47 8.66 5.50 4.70
CA VAL A 47 8.42 5.29 3.29
C VAL A 47 7.97 3.85 3.10
N PHE A 48 6.77 3.70 2.55
CA PHE A 48 6.32 2.44 1.98
C PHE A 48 6.04 2.69 0.51
N LYS A 49 6.60 1.85 -0.37
CA LYS A 49 6.29 1.84 -1.78
C LYS A 49 5.51 0.57 -2.05
N GLU A 50 4.30 0.73 -2.52
CA GLU A 50 3.36 -0.36 -2.71
C GLU A 50 2.75 -0.36 -4.10
N LYS A 51 2.34 -1.55 -4.52
CA LYS A 51 1.29 -1.74 -5.51
C LYS A 51 -0.03 -1.92 -4.77
N VAL A 52 -1.11 -1.34 -5.29
CA VAL A 52 -2.46 -1.59 -4.77
C VAL A 52 -3.21 -2.52 -5.72
N GLU A 53 -3.84 -3.55 -5.15
CA GLU A 53 -4.80 -4.40 -5.84
C GLU A 53 -6.18 -4.21 -5.20
N TYR A 54 -7.19 -3.96 -6.04
CA TYR A 54 -8.57 -3.82 -5.61
C TYR A 54 -9.36 -5.07 -6.01
N ASP A 55 -10.21 -5.52 -5.09
CA ASP A 55 -11.17 -6.59 -5.31
C ASP A 55 -12.55 -6.08 -4.89
N ASP A 56 -13.31 -5.64 -5.89
CA ASP A 56 -14.64 -5.06 -5.70
C ASP A 56 -15.65 -6.10 -5.22
N GLU A 57 -15.51 -7.36 -5.64
CA GLU A 57 -16.39 -8.46 -5.23
C GLU A 57 -16.26 -8.71 -3.72
N ASN A 58 -15.03 -8.75 -3.22
CA ASN A 58 -14.73 -8.95 -1.81
C ASN A 58 -14.65 -7.64 -1.01
N ARG A 59 -14.87 -6.49 -1.65
CA ARG A 59 -14.77 -5.14 -1.07
C ARG A 59 -13.47 -4.95 -0.31
N SER A 60 -12.36 -5.27 -0.96
CA SER A 60 -11.04 -5.22 -0.35
C SER A 60 -10.01 -4.50 -1.20
N ALA A 61 -9.03 -3.93 -0.52
CA ALA A 61 -7.84 -3.35 -1.12
C ALA A 61 -6.61 -3.97 -0.44
N THR A 62 -5.67 -4.46 -1.26
CA THR A 62 -4.43 -5.08 -0.79
C THR A 62 -3.25 -4.24 -1.24
N LEU A 63 -2.44 -3.78 -0.28
CA LEU A 63 -1.22 -3.05 -0.49
C LEU A 63 -0.06 -4.05 -0.46
N ILE A 64 0.58 -4.27 -1.60
CA ILE A 64 1.69 -5.19 -1.78
C ILE A 64 2.99 -4.39 -1.76
N GLY A 65 3.84 -4.65 -0.77
CA GLY A 65 5.13 -3.98 -0.62
C GLY A 65 6.10 -4.29 -1.75
N ILE A 66 6.74 -3.24 -2.26
CA ILE A 66 7.76 -3.30 -3.32
C ILE A 66 9.10 -2.83 -2.77
N ASP A 67 9.10 -1.72 -2.03
CA ASP A 67 10.30 -1.10 -1.46
C ASP A 67 9.94 -0.22 -0.25
N GLY A 68 10.95 0.33 0.41
CA GLY A 68 10.82 1.24 1.55
C GLY A 68 11.18 0.60 2.89
N ASP A 69 10.95 1.32 3.98
CA ASP A 69 11.39 0.94 5.33
C ASP A 69 10.80 -0.39 5.79
N VAL A 70 9.56 -0.70 5.37
CA VAL A 70 8.92 -1.97 5.67
C VAL A 70 9.69 -3.13 5.03
N MET A 71 10.16 -2.95 3.79
CA MET A 71 10.87 -4.00 3.05
C MET A 71 12.32 -4.20 3.53
N GLN A 72 12.82 -3.34 4.42
CA GLN A 72 14.09 -3.56 5.13
C GLN A 72 13.96 -4.58 6.28
N GLU A 73 12.75 -4.96 6.67
CA GLU A 73 12.47 -5.94 7.73
C GLU A 73 11.85 -7.24 7.15
N TYR A 74 11.10 -7.14 6.05
CA TYR A 74 10.34 -8.26 5.48
C TYR A 74 10.69 -8.48 4.00
N LYS A 75 10.86 -9.74 3.60
CA LYS A 75 11.02 -10.15 2.18
C LYS A 75 9.73 -9.95 1.40
N SER A 76 8.61 -10.23 2.03
CA SER A 76 7.28 -9.98 1.50
C SER A 76 6.41 -9.36 2.57
N PHE A 77 5.59 -8.40 2.17
CA PHE A 77 4.65 -7.72 3.05
C PHE A 77 3.41 -7.35 2.26
N LYS A 78 2.24 -7.81 2.71
CA LYS A 78 0.94 -7.47 2.13
C LYS A 78 -0.01 -7.04 3.23
N GLY A 79 -0.52 -5.82 3.16
CA GLY A 79 -1.54 -5.30 4.06
C GLY A 79 -2.89 -5.23 3.35
N THR A 80 -3.91 -5.90 3.88
CA THR A 80 -5.26 -5.92 3.27
C THR A 80 -6.26 -5.23 4.19
N TYR A 81 -7.02 -4.30 3.61
CA TYR A 81 -8.22 -3.71 4.19
C TYR A 81 -9.43 -4.33 3.51
N GLN A 82 -10.31 -4.97 4.27
CA GLN A 82 -11.55 -5.55 3.75
C GLN A 82 -12.75 -5.00 4.52
N VAL A 83 -13.79 -4.58 3.79
CA VAL A 83 -15.04 -4.10 4.40
C VAL A 83 -16.12 -5.17 4.31
N VAL A 84 -16.50 -5.72 5.45
CA VAL A 84 -17.53 -6.77 5.56
C VAL A 84 -18.84 -6.15 6.07
N PRO A 85 -19.95 -6.20 5.31
CA PRO A 85 -21.25 -5.71 5.78
C PRO A 85 -21.71 -6.45 7.05
N LYS A 86 -22.24 -5.71 8.02
CA LYS A 86 -22.76 -6.27 9.27
C LYS A 86 -23.96 -5.46 9.78
N GLY A 87 -25.16 -5.99 9.56
CA GLY A 87 -26.41 -5.34 9.96
C GLY A 87 -26.55 -3.96 9.29
N THR A 88 -26.78 -2.92 10.09
CA THR A 88 -26.89 -1.53 9.62
C THR A 88 -25.53 -0.84 9.40
N GLY A 89 -24.42 -1.55 9.61
CA GLY A 89 -23.07 -1.02 9.46
C GLY A 89 -22.13 -1.97 8.73
N SER A 90 -20.83 -1.78 8.95
CA SER A 90 -19.77 -2.63 8.39
C SER A 90 -18.68 -2.90 9.43
N LEU A 91 -17.92 -3.97 9.20
CA LEU A 91 -16.73 -4.34 9.95
C LEU A 91 -15.53 -4.24 9.02
N ALA A 92 -14.52 -3.47 9.42
CA ALA A 92 -13.23 -3.50 8.75
C ALA A 92 -12.41 -4.69 9.26
N LYS A 93 -12.05 -5.61 8.37
CA LYS A 93 -11.09 -6.69 8.62
C LYS A 93 -9.73 -6.27 8.08
N LEU A 94 -8.73 -6.25 8.95
CA LEU A 94 -7.36 -5.87 8.64
C LEU A 94 -6.47 -7.10 8.75
N THR A 95 -5.69 -7.38 7.71
CA THR A 95 -4.78 -8.53 7.68
C THR A 95 -3.41 -8.08 7.20
N ILE A 96 -2.34 -8.67 7.77
CA ILE A 96 -1.00 -8.60 7.19
C ILE A 96 -0.51 -10.02 6.93
N GLU A 97 -0.10 -10.27 5.69
CA GLU A 97 0.67 -11.44 5.30
C GLU A 97 2.12 -11.01 5.10
N TYR A 98 3.07 -11.77 5.66
CA TYR A 98 4.48 -11.36 5.65
C TYR A 98 5.45 -12.55 5.68
N GLU A 99 6.64 -12.31 5.15
CA GLU A 99 7.81 -13.17 5.33
C GLU A 99 8.96 -12.32 5.87
N LYS A 100 9.53 -12.73 7.02
CA LYS A 100 10.66 -12.02 7.64
C LYS A 100 11.94 -12.18 6.81
N LEU A 101 12.81 -11.17 6.84
CA LEU A 101 14.17 -11.31 6.30
C LEU A 101 15.01 -12.32 7.07
N SER A 102 14.82 -12.39 8.37
CA SER A 102 15.51 -13.31 9.29
C SER A 102 14.70 -13.52 10.58
N ASP A 103 15.03 -14.54 11.36
CA ASP A 103 14.24 -14.97 12.53
C ASP A 103 14.20 -13.93 13.67
N ASP A 104 15.18 -13.03 13.73
CA ASP A 104 15.29 -11.95 14.71
C ASP A 104 14.37 -10.76 14.42
N VAL A 105 13.83 -10.64 13.19
CA VAL A 105 12.84 -9.62 12.87
C VAL A 105 11.55 -9.90 13.66
N PRO A 106 10.94 -8.91 14.34
CA PRO A 106 9.70 -9.11 15.06
C PRO A 106 8.49 -9.36 14.13
N ALA A 107 7.35 -9.74 14.71
CA ALA A 107 6.09 -9.72 13.97
C ALA A 107 5.68 -8.26 13.62
N PRO A 108 4.88 -8.04 12.56
CA PRO A 108 4.53 -6.70 12.08
C PRO A 108 3.43 -6.00 12.93
N ASP A 109 3.39 -6.25 14.24
CA ASP A 109 2.35 -5.73 15.16
C ASP A 109 2.27 -4.19 15.14
N LYS A 110 3.43 -3.54 14.96
CA LYS A 110 3.52 -2.08 14.83
C LYS A 110 2.77 -1.57 13.59
N TYR A 111 2.79 -2.32 12.49
CA TYR A 111 2.10 -1.96 11.25
C TYR A 111 0.60 -2.29 11.31
N ILE A 112 0.20 -3.39 11.97
CA ILE A 112 -1.23 -3.63 12.27
C ILE A 112 -1.82 -2.46 13.07
N THR A 113 -1.09 -2.00 14.07
CA THR A 113 -1.52 -0.85 14.89
C THR A 113 -1.67 0.42 14.04
N LEU A 114 -0.76 0.66 13.10
CA LEU A 114 -0.87 1.75 12.13
C LEU A 114 -2.13 1.62 11.26
N MET A 115 -2.40 0.43 10.70
CA MET A 115 -3.60 0.19 9.88
C MET A 115 -4.88 0.46 10.67
N VAL A 116 -4.96 -0.01 11.92
CA VAL A 116 -6.09 0.26 12.83
C VAL A 116 -6.31 1.76 13.04
N ASN A 117 -5.23 2.52 13.27
CA ASN A 117 -5.32 3.95 13.49
C ASN A 117 -5.77 4.71 12.24
N VAL A 118 -5.29 4.32 11.05
CA VAL A 118 -5.76 4.88 9.78
C VAL A 118 -7.25 4.59 9.58
N THR A 119 -7.70 3.35 9.80
CA THR A 119 -9.12 2.98 9.69
C THR A 119 -9.99 3.79 10.64
N LYS A 120 -9.58 3.99 11.90
CA LYS A 120 -10.30 4.84 12.87
C LYS A 120 -10.41 6.29 12.41
N GLY A 121 -9.32 6.86 11.90
CA GLY A 121 -9.32 8.22 11.36
C GLY A 121 -10.30 8.39 10.20
N ILE A 122 -10.36 7.41 9.29
CA ILE A 122 -11.32 7.40 8.18
C ILE A 122 -12.77 7.30 8.69
N ASP A 123 -13.04 6.41 9.64
CA ASP A 123 -14.38 6.25 10.24
C ASP A 123 -14.88 7.55 10.89
N GLU A 124 -14.00 8.23 11.64
CA GLU A 124 -14.32 9.55 12.23
C GLU A 124 -14.61 10.63 11.19
N LEU A 125 -13.87 10.65 10.08
CA LEU A 125 -14.11 11.59 8.98
C LEU A 125 -15.46 11.32 8.31
N ILE A 126 -15.79 10.06 8.06
CA ILE A 126 -17.08 9.65 7.49
C ILE A 126 -18.23 9.99 8.45
N ALA A 127 -18.06 9.78 9.75
CA ALA A 127 -19.06 10.11 10.75
C ALA A 127 -19.34 11.61 10.85
N LYS A 128 -18.31 12.46 10.70
CA LYS A 128 -18.45 13.93 10.70
C LYS A 128 -19.04 14.49 9.41
N ALA A 129 -18.99 13.73 8.32
CA ALA A 129 -19.56 14.13 7.03
C ALA A 129 -21.07 13.83 6.91
N LYS A 130 -21.69 13.25 7.94
CA LYS A 130 -23.14 12.98 8.04
C LYS A 130 -23.83 14.06 8.86
#